data_AF-A0A9W7ZGN7-F1
#
_entry.id   AF-A0A9W7ZGN7-F1
#
_cell.length_a   1.000
_cell.length_b   1.000
_cell.length_c   1.000
_cell.angle_alpha   90.00
_cell.angle_beta   90.00
_cell.angle_gamma   90.00
#
_symmetry.space_group_name_H-M   'P 1'
#
loop_
_entity.id
_entity.type
_entity.pdbx_description
1 polymer ?
#
loop_
_entity_poly.entity_id
_entity_poly.type
_entity_poly.pdbx_seq_one_letter_code
_entity_poly.pdbx_strand_id
1 'polypeptide(L)'
;LIFDYTFFCALDPSLREKWAAKMAELLAADGVLVTLMFPTKKFRDHEPPFVSTPEDYAKVLGPHFKQVDMVAEVSPASPRAGYECFAIWQKL
;
A
#
# COMPACT_ATOMS: atom_id res chain seq x y z
N LEU A 1 -7.00 -2.97 13.09
CA LEU A 1 -5.88 -3.35 12.20
C LEU A 1 -6.47 -3.72 10.85
N ILE A 2 -5.97 -3.12 9.77
CA ILE A 2 -6.24 -3.56 8.41
C ILE A 2 -4.91 -3.92 7.77
N PHE A 3 -4.89 -5.02 7.02
CA PHE A 3 -3.75 -5.46 6.23
C PHE A 3 -4.14 -5.46 4.76
N ASP A 4 -3.61 -4.52 3.98
CA ASP A 4 -3.76 -4.50 2.54
C ASP A 4 -2.60 -5.25 1.91
N TYR A 5 -2.93 -6.34 1.23
CA TYR A 5 -1.98 -7.11 0.44
C TYR A 5 -2.50 -7.27 -0.96
N THR A 6 -1.86 -6.56 -1.90
CA THR A 6 -2.19 -6.53 -3.33
C THR A 6 -3.58 -6.00 -3.69
N PHE A 7 -4.35 -5.46 -2.75
CA PHE A 7 -5.66 -4.92 -3.07
C PHE A 7 -5.53 -3.53 -3.70
N PHE A 8 -4.68 -2.67 -3.13
CA PHE A 8 -4.39 -1.35 -3.67
C PHE A 8 -3.95 -1.37 -5.15
N CYS A 9 -3.03 -2.28 -5.50
CA CYS A 9 -2.53 -2.39 -6.87
C CYS A 9 -3.51 -3.05 -7.84
N ALA A 10 -4.56 -3.70 -7.34
CA ALA A 10 -5.62 -4.26 -8.17
C ALA A 10 -6.70 -3.22 -8.50
N LEU A 11 -6.79 -2.13 -7.72
CA LEU A 11 -7.72 -1.04 -7.95
C LEU A 11 -7.27 -0.17 -9.12
N ASP A 12 -8.25 0.24 -9.93
CA ASP A 12 -8.06 1.33 -10.89
C ASP A 12 -7.49 2.56 -10.16
N PRO A 13 -6.45 3.24 -10.71
CA PRO A 13 -5.83 4.38 -10.07
C PRO A 13 -6.81 5.48 -9.63
N SER A 14 -7.93 5.67 -10.34
CA SER A 14 -8.98 6.64 -9.99
C SER A 14 -9.71 6.33 -8.67
N LEU A 15 -9.59 5.11 -8.15
CA LEU A 15 -10.24 4.68 -6.90
C LEU A 15 -9.33 4.80 -5.67
N ARG A 16 -8.04 5.10 -5.84
CA ARG A 16 -7.03 5.05 -4.77
C ARG A 16 -7.29 6.05 -3.64
N GLU A 17 -7.77 7.26 -3.95
CA GLU A 17 -8.15 8.23 -2.92
C GLU A 17 -9.37 7.76 -2.12
N LYS A 18 -10.37 7.18 -2.79
CA LYS A 18 -11.56 6.61 -2.12
C LYS A 18 -11.19 5.42 -1.25
N TRP A 19 -10.25 4.58 -1.71
CA TRP A 19 -9.69 3.49 -0.91
C TRP A 19 -9.03 4.02 0.37
N ALA A 20 -8.19 5.05 0.29
CA ALA A 20 -7.50 5.61 1.45
C ALA A 20 -8.50 6.16 2.48
N ALA A 21 -9.49 6.93 2.03
CA ALA A 21 -10.56 7.44 2.88
C ALA A 21 -11.37 6.30 3.53
N LYS A 22 -11.68 5.24 2.78
CA LYS A 22 -12.41 4.07 3.31
C LYS A 22 -11.57 3.30 4.34
N MET A 23 -10.27 3.12 4.13
CA MET A 23 -9.39 2.47 5.12
C MET A 23 -9.36 3.27 6.43
N ALA A 24 -9.33 4.60 6.34
CA ALA A 24 -9.40 5.46 7.52
C ALA A 24 -10.75 5.36 8.23
N GLU A 25 -11.86 5.38 7.49
CA GLU A 25 -13.23 5.23 8.03
C GLU A 25 -13.41 3.91 8.79
N LEU A 26 -12.90 2.80 8.24
CA LEU A 26 -13.04 1.46 8.82
C LEU A 26 -12.18 1.22 10.06
N LEU A 27 -11.12 2.01 10.25
CA LEU A 27 -10.22 1.89 11.39
C LEU A 27 -10.69 2.73 12.59
N ALA A 28 -10.55 2.18 13.81
CA ALA A 28 -10.69 2.94 15.05
C ALA A 28 -9.64 4.06 15.15
N ALA A 29 -9.78 4.99 16.11
CA ALA A 29 -8.90 6.17 16.24
C ALA A 29 -7.41 5.82 16.28
N ASP A 30 -7.01 4.79 17.03
CA ASP A 30 -5.61 4.30 17.06
C ASP A 30 -5.35 3.16 16.08
N GLY A 31 -6.17 3.05 15.03
CA GLY A 31 -6.11 1.98 14.07
C GLY A 31 -4.84 2.03 13.21
N VAL A 32 -4.25 0.86 13.00
CA VAL A 32 -3.10 0.67 12.12
C VAL A 32 -3.57 0.11 10.77
N LEU A 33 -3.10 0.73 9.69
CA LEU A 33 -3.11 0.18 8.34
C LEU A 33 -1.71 -0.34 8.03
N VAL A 34 -1.63 -1.57 7.55
CA VAL A 34 -0.39 -2.18 7.08
C VAL A 34 -0.54 -2.43 5.59
N THR A 35 0.45 -2.01 4.80
CA THR A 35 0.43 -2.19 3.35
C THR A 35 1.63 -3.01 2.91
N LEU A 36 1.38 -4.15 2.28
CA LEU A 36 2.39 -4.84 1.48
C LEU A 36 2.22 -4.36 0.04
N MET A 37 3.12 -3.46 -0.35
CA MET A 37 3.10 -2.76 -1.62
C MET A 37 3.69 -3.66 -2.69
N PHE A 38 2.91 -3.93 -3.73
CA PHE A 38 3.29 -4.79 -4.84
C PHE A 38 2.56 -4.33 -6.11
N PRO A 39 3.18 -4.35 -7.29
CA PRO A 39 4.61 -4.28 -7.50
C PRO A 39 5.10 -2.83 -7.43
N THR A 40 6.25 -2.59 -6.81
CA THR A 40 6.87 -1.26 -6.71
C THR A 40 7.56 -0.80 -8.00
N LYS A 41 7.71 -1.71 -8.98
CA LYS A 41 8.26 -1.46 -10.33
C LYS A 41 7.63 -2.43 -11.33
N LYS A 42 7.86 -2.26 -12.63
CA LYS A 42 7.25 -3.09 -13.68
C LYS A 42 7.48 -4.59 -13.44
N PHE A 43 6.42 -5.33 -13.15
CA PHE A 43 6.46 -6.78 -12.88
C PHE A 43 6.02 -7.63 -14.09
N ARG A 44 5.12 -7.10 -14.93
CA ARG A 44 4.63 -7.77 -16.17
C ARG A 44 4.14 -6.73 -17.19
N ASP A 45 3.78 -7.19 -18.39
CA ASP A 45 3.36 -6.32 -19.51
C ASP A 45 1.87 -5.96 -19.54
N HIS A 46 1.07 -6.43 -18.57
CA HIS A 46 -0.36 -6.13 -18.48
C HIS A 46 -0.80 -5.76 -17.05
N GLU A 47 -1.82 -4.91 -16.97
CA GLU A 47 -2.42 -4.44 -15.72
C GLU A 47 -3.85 -4.99 -15.56
N PRO A 48 -4.37 -5.10 -14.33
CA PRO A 48 -3.63 -5.02 -13.04
C PRO A 48 -2.64 -6.19 -12.88
N PRO A 49 -1.71 -6.20 -11.90
CA PRO A 49 -1.51 -5.17 -10.90
C PRO A 49 -0.84 -3.94 -11.52
N PHE A 50 -1.34 -2.77 -11.16
CA PHE A 50 -0.74 -1.48 -11.49
C PHE A 50 0.53 -1.30 -10.67
N VAL A 51 1.58 -0.74 -11.28
CA VAL A 51 2.76 -0.30 -10.52
C VAL A 51 2.30 0.70 -9.45
N SER A 52 2.76 0.46 -8.22
CA SER A 52 2.36 1.23 -7.04
C SER A 52 3.60 1.47 -6.18
N THR A 53 4.21 2.65 -6.31
CA THR A 53 5.43 3.00 -5.57
C THR A 53 5.09 3.46 -4.15
N PRO A 54 6.05 3.46 -3.19
CA PRO A 54 5.82 4.04 -1.87
C PRO A 54 5.27 5.47 -1.92
N GLU A 55 5.68 6.27 -2.90
CA GLU A 55 5.19 7.63 -3.12
C GLU A 55 3.71 7.67 -3.53
N ASP A 56 3.25 6.71 -4.34
CA ASP A 56 1.82 6.59 -4.71
C ASP A 56 0.95 6.34 -3.46
N TYR A 57 1.42 5.49 -2.54
CA TYR A 57 0.75 5.23 -1.27
C TYR A 57 0.78 6.48 -0.37
N ALA A 58 1.96 7.08 -0.18
CA ALA A 58 2.13 8.27 0.66
C ALA A 58 1.24 9.43 0.21
N LYS A 59 1.09 9.62 -1.12
CA LYS A 59 0.25 10.66 -1.70
C LYS A 59 -1.21 10.54 -1.28
N VAL A 60 -1.79 9.34 -1.35
CA VAL A 60 -3.23 9.14 -1.06
C VAL A 60 -3.50 8.88 0.43
N LEU A 61 -2.54 8.33 1.17
CA LEU A 61 -2.69 8.06 2.60
C LEU A 61 -2.37 9.27 3.49
N GLY A 62 -1.51 10.19 3.04
CA GLY A 62 -1.07 11.37 3.81
C GLY A 62 -2.18 12.20 4.48
N PRO A 63 -3.36 12.40 3.85
CA PRO A 63 -4.48 13.11 4.49
C PRO A 63 -5.10 12.41 5.69
N HIS A 64 -4.90 11.10 5.85
CA HIS A 64 -5.60 10.28 6.86
C HIS A 64 -4.67 9.47 7.76
N PHE A 65 -3.40 9.34 7.36
CA PHE A 65 -2.44 8.48 8.04
C PHE A 65 -1.07 9.13 8.12
N LYS A 66 -0.32 8.77 9.17
CA LYS A 66 1.10 9.01 9.31
C LYS A 66 1.87 7.71 9.06
N GLN A 67 2.87 7.73 8.20
CA GLN A 67 3.80 6.60 8.06
C GLN A 67 4.63 6.46 9.33
N VAL A 68 4.66 5.27 9.90
CA VAL A 68 5.40 4.94 11.13
C VAL A 68 6.72 4.27 10.79
N ASP A 69 6.68 3.30 9.88
CA ASP A 69 7.85 2.50 9.51
C ASP A 69 7.71 1.98 8.07
N MET A 70 8.84 1.64 7.46
CA MET A 70 8.91 1.04 6.13
C MET A 70 10.10 0.09 6.01
N VAL A 71 9.85 -1.10 5.49
CA VAL A 71 10.87 -2.08 5.14
C VAL A 71 10.92 -2.17 3.61
N ALA A 72 12.08 -1.81 3.06
CA ALA A 72 12.28 -1.66 1.61
C ALA A 72 12.24 -2.99 0.84
N GLU A 73 12.53 -4.10 1.49
CA GLU A 73 12.51 -5.42 0.87
C GLU A 73 11.82 -6.43 1.79
N VAL A 74 10.81 -7.09 1.24
CA VAL A 74 10.10 -8.18 1.93
C VAL A 74 10.36 -9.49 1.19
N SER A 75 10.53 -10.57 1.95
CA SER A 75 10.66 -11.93 1.44
C SER A 75 11.72 -12.12 0.33
N PRO A 76 13.03 -12.00 0.66
CA PRO A 76 14.13 -12.09 -0.32
C PRO A 76 14.20 -13.40 -1.12
N ALA A 77 13.60 -14.48 -0.60
CA ALA A 77 13.55 -15.79 -1.27
C ALA A 77 12.30 -15.98 -2.17
N SER A 78 11.44 -14.96 -2.31
CA SER A 78 10.21 -15.01 -3.09
C SER A 78 10.46 -14.72 -4.58
N PRO A 79 9.64 -15.26 -5.51
CA PRO A 79 9.61 -14.80 -6.91
C PRO A 79 9.33 -13.30 -7.08
N ARG A 80 8.88 -12.62 -6.02
CA ARG A 80 8.60 -11.19 -5.97
C ARG A 80 9.71 -10.37 -5.28
N ALA A 81 10.84 -11.00 -4.93
CA ALA A 81 11.97 -10.33 -4.33
C ALA A 81 12.38 -9.08 -5.12
N GLY A 82 12.51 -7.96 -4.40
CA GLY A 82 12.83 -6.65 -5.00
C GLY A 82 11.68 -5.95 -5.73
N TYR A 83 10.45 -6.49 -5.73
CA TYR A 83 9.23 -5.83 -6.22
C TYR A 83 8.25 -5.47 -5.11
N GLU A 84 8.56 -5.85 -3.87
CA GLU A 84 7.67 -5.68 -2.72
C GLU A 84 8.37 -4.89 -1.62
N CYS A 85 7.66 -3.95 -1.04
CA CYS A 85 8.03 -3.32 0.23
C CYS A 85 6.82 -3.33 1.18
N PHE A 86 7.10 -3.07 2.44
CA PHE A 86 6.11 -3.09 3.51
C PHE A 86 6.13 -1.78 4.25
N ALA A 87 4.97 -1.22 4.60
CA ALA A 87 4.89 -0.05 5.46
C ALA A 87 3.76 -0.15 6.49
N ILE A 88 4.00 0.51 7.63
CA ILE A 88 3.05 0.65 8.72
C ILE A 88 2.57 2.11 8.75
N TRP A 89 1.26 2.28 8.83
CA TRP A 89 0.59 3.57 8.84
C TRP A 89 -0.31 3.67 10.07
N GLN A 90 -0.12 4.72 10.86
CA GLN A 90 -0.98 5.06 11.98
C GLN A 90 -2.07 6.02 11.50
N LYS A 91 -3.34 5.72 11.78
CA LYS A 91 -4.44 6.66 11.50
C LYS A 91 -4.24 7.96 12.29
N LEU A 92 -4.54 9.09 11.64
CA LEU A 92 -4.55 10.44 12.25
C LEU A 92 -5.83 10.72 13.04
#